data_AF-A0A928ZVV4-F1
#
_entry.id   AF-A0A928ZVV4-F1
#
_cell.length_a   1.000
_cell.length_b   1.000
_cell.length_c   1.000
_cell.angle_alpha   90.00
_cell.angle_beta   90.00
_cell.angle_gamma   90.00
#
_symmetry.space_group_name_H-M   'P 1'
#
loop_
_entity.id
_entity.type
_entity.pdbx_description
1 polymer ?
#
loop_
_entity_poly.entity_id
_entity_poly.type
_entity_poly.pdbx_seq_one_letter_code
_entity_poly.pdbx_strand_id
1 'polypeptide(L)' 'MPLTQVHTADWTNAVAPHWSKAIMPPLSLKLIRNIIKAGVINVIQGALTSNLMAKGYRQGLIQYGLLCALKT' A
#
# COMPACT_ATOMS: atom_id res chain seq x y z
N MET A 1 -20.23 19.64 15.68
CA MET A 1 -20.23 20.10 14.28
C MET A 1 -20.79 18.97 13.43
N PRO A 2 -21.95 19.12 12.78
CA PRO A 2 -22.54 18.07 11.95
C PRO A 2 -21.77 17.88 10.64
N LEU A 3 -21.74 16.63 10.15
CA LEU A 3 -21.26 16.27 8.80
C LEU A 3 -22.46 16.19 7.86
N THR A 4 -22.38 16.82 6.70
CA THR A 4 -23.44 16.83 5.68
C THR A 4 -22.94 16.20 4.37
N GLN A 5 -23.86 15.77 3.51
CA GLN A 5 -23.53 15.15 2.21
C GLN A 5 -22.54 13.96 2.33
N VAL A 6 -22.86 13.01 3.20
CA VAL A 6 -22.04 11.80 3.36
C VAL A 6 -22.23 10.87 2.16
N HIS A 7 -21.14 10.57 1.46
CA HIS A 7 -21.09 9.64 0.34
C HIS A 7 -20.11 8.51 0.66
N THR A 8 -20.49 7.29 0.29
CA THR A 8 -19.62 6.11 0.39
C THR A 8 -19.46 5.47 -0.98
N ALA A 9 -18.27 4.95 -1.27
CA ALA A 9 -18.01 4.21 -2.49
C ALA A 9 -17.04 3.05 -2.21
N ASP A 10 -17.23 1.92 -2.89
CA ASP A 10 -16.28 0.83 -2.87
C ASP A 10 -15.14 1.13 -3.85
N TRP A 11 -13.93 1.24 -3.32
CA TRP A 11 -12.69 1.53 -4.05
C TRP A 11 -11.72 0.35 -4.06
N THR A 12 -12.14 -0.82 -3.58
CA THR A 12 -11.35 -2.05 -3.49
C THR A 12 -10.63 -2.32 -4.82
N ASN A 13 -11.35 -2.38 -5.94
CA ASN A 13 -10.76 -2.61 -7.27
C ASN A 13 -9.91 -1.45 -7.80
N ALA A 14 -10.24 -0.21 -7.43
CA ALA A 14 -9.52 0.98 -7.91
C ALA A 14 -8.10 1.06 -7.35
N VAL A 15 -7.88 0.59 -6.12
CA VAL A 15 -6.57 0.62 -5.45
C VAL A 15 -5.73 -0.65 -5.67
N ALA A 16 -6.33 -1.73 -6.17
CA ALA A 16 -5.64 -3.01 -6.43
C ALA A 16 -4.32 -2.87 -7.23
N PRO A 17 -4.24 -2.05 -8.30
CA PRO A 17 -3.02 -1.92 -9.10
C PRO A 17 -1.83 -1.36 -8.31
N HIS A 18 -2.07 -0.56 -7.25
CA HIS A 18 -1.01 -0.01 -6.41
C HIS A 18 -0.27 -1.09 -5.61
N TRP A 19 -0.99 -2.08 -5.10
CA TRP A 19 -0.40 -3.15 -4.27
C TRP A 19 0.41 -4.16 -5.08
N SER A 20 0.13 -4.30 -6.38
CA SER A 20 0.80 -5.26 -7.26
C SER A 20 2.22 -4.86 -7.68
N LYS A 21 2.60 -3.57 -7.54
CA LYS A 21 3.90 -3.03 -7.96
C LYS A 21 4.94 -3.07 -6.83
N ALA A 22 5.08 -4.22 -6.17
CA ALA A 22 6.22 -4.46 -5.29
C ALA A 22 7.47 -4.63 -6.18
N ILE A 23 8.15 -3.53 -6.50
CA ILE A 23 9.46 -3.56 -7.15
C ILE A 23 10.44 -4.07 -6.09
N MET A 24 10.67 -5.39 -6.06
CA MET A 24 11.89 -5.89 -5.44
C MET A 24 13.04 -5.24 -6.20
N PRO A 25 13.96 -4.52 -5.53
CA PRO A 25 15.09 -3.96 -6.23
C PRO A 25 15.86 -5.09 -6.93
N PRO A 26 16.27 -4.93 -8.20
CA PRO A 26 17.24 -5.86 -8.76
C PRO A 26 18.46 -5.84 -7.83
N LEU A 27 18.88 -7.01 -7.33
CA LEU A 27 20.05 -7.17 -6.47
C LEU A 27 21.31 -6.77 -7.27
N SER A 28 21.55 -5.47 -7.40
CA SER A 28 22.77 -4.95 -8.00
C SER A 28 23.79 -4.71 -6.89
N LEU A 29 25.06 -5.08 -7.12
CA LEU A 29 26.14 -4.84 -6.17
C LEU A 29 26.28 -3.35 -5.77
N LYS A 30 25.81 -2.42 -6.61
CA LYS A 30 25.73 -0.98 -6.30
C LYS A 30 24.71 -0.68 -5.20
N LEU A 31 23.58 -1.38 -5.19
CA LEU A 31 22.53 -1.22 -4.20
C LEU A 31 22.99 -1.73 -2.83
N ILE A 32 23.74 -2.84 -2.77
CA ILE A 32 24.28 -3.40 -1.53
C ILE A 32 25.17 -2.38 -0.80
N ARG A 33 26.06 -1.67 -1.51
CA ARG A 33 26.95 -0.66 -0.90
C ARG A 33 26.21 0.55 -0.35
N ASN A 34 25.13 1.00 -0.99
CA ASN A 34 24.32 2.12 -0.50
C ASN A 34 23.35 1.70 0.62
N ILE A 35 22.83 0.47 0.58
CA ILE A 35 21.89 -0.05 1.58
C ILE A 35 22.62 -0.41 2.90
N ILE A 36 23.88 -0.85 2.87
CA ILE A 36 24.67 -1.08 4.10
C ILE A 36 24.76 0.21 4.96
N LYS A 37 24.70 1.39 4.34
CA LYS A 37 24.63 2.68 5.05
C LYS A 37 23.22 3.12 5.49
N ALA A 38 22.15 2.55 4.93
CA ALA A 38 20.77 3.05 5.08
C ALA A 38 19.76 2.02 5.66
N GLY A 39 20.18 0.78 5.93
CA GLY A 39 19.33 -0.23 6.56
C GLY A 39 18.58 -1.12 5.56
N VAL A 40 19.21 -2.24 5.19
CA VAL A 40 18.64 -3.29 4.31
C VAL A 40 17.29 -3.81 4.80
N ILE A 41 17.12 -3.84 6.12
CA ILE A 41 15.92 -4.34 6.78
C ILE A 41 14.67 -3.52 6.40
N ASN A 42 14.79 -2.19 6.29
CA ASN A 42 13.63 -1.31 6.04
C ASN A 42 13.08 -1.47 4.62
N VAL A 43 13.96 -1.67 3.63
CA VAL A 43 13.56 -1.87 2.23
C VAL A 43 12.86 -3.23 2.05
N ILE A 44 13.39 -4.28 2.67
CA ILE A 44 12.80 -5.62 2.62
C ILE A 44 11.46 -5.63 3.36
N GLN A 45 11.35 -4.94 4.51
CA GLN A 45 10.10 -4.81 5.24
C GLN A 45 9.01 -4.10 4.42
N GLY A 46 9.35 -3.03 3.71
CA GLY A 46 8.40 -2.33 2.84
C GLY A 46 7.88 -3.23 1.70
N ALA A 47 8.76 -3.98 1.05
CA ALA A 47 8.39 -4.93 0.01
C ALA A 47 7.55 -6.10 0.55
N LEU A 48 7.91 -6.66 1.72
CA LEU A 48 7.19 -7.75 2.36
C LEU A 48 5.78 -7.31 2.78
N THR A 49 5.66 -6.13 3.41
CA THR A 49 4.37 -5.57 3.84
C THR A 49 3.47 -5.33 2.63
N SER A 50 4.01 -4.77 1.54
CA SER A 50 3.24 -4.54 0.32
C SER A 50 2.72 -5.86 -0.30
N ASN A 51 3.54 -6.92 -0.28
CA ASN A 51 3.13 -8.23 -0.78
C ASN A 51 2.06 -8.88 0.11
N LEU A 52 2.15 -8.72 1.43
CA LEU A 52 1.13 -9.17 2.38
C LEU A 52 -0.21 -8.44 2.17
N MET A 53 -0.18 -7.12 1.94
CA MET A 53 -1.37 -6.33 1.62
C MET A 53 -2.02 -6.78 0.30
N ALA A 54 -1.21 -7.00 -0.74
CA ALA A 54 -1.70 -7.53 -2.03
C ALA A 54 -2.32 -8.93 -1.89
N LYS A 55 -1.76 -9.78 -1.01
CA LYS A 55 -2.32 -11.10 -0.68
C LYS A 55 -3.64 -10.98 0.07
N GLY A 56 -3.71 -10.14 1.11
CA GLY A 56 -4.95 -9.89 1.86
C GLY A 56 -6.06 -9.34 0.98
N TYR A 57 -5.73 -8.44 0.06
CA TYR A 57 -6.64 -7.97 -0.99
C TYR A 57 -7.20 -9.11 -1.85
N ARG A 58 -6.31 -9.95 -2.44
CA ARG A 58 -6.71 -11.07 -3.30
C ARG A 58 -7.56 -12.13 -2.58
N GLN A 59 -7.35 -12.29 -1.28
CA GLN A 59 -8.10 -13.23 -0.44
C GLN A 59 -9.43 -12.65 0.06
N GLY A 60 -9.76 -11.39 -0.28
CA GLY A 60 -10.96 -10.71 0.21
C GLY A 60 -10.89 -10.31 1.69
N LEU A 61 -9.71 -10.45 2.32
CA LEU A 61 -9.47 -10.08 3.72
C LEU A 61 -9.38 -8.56 3.91
N ILE A 62 -9.01 -7.83 2.86
CA ILE A 62 -8.84 -6.37 2.88
C ILE A 62 -9.72 -5.75 1.80
N GLN A 63 -10.58 -4.82 2.21
CA GLN A 63 -11.45 -4.03 1.34
C GLN A 63 -11.20 -2.54 1.60
N TYR A 64 -11.39 -1.71 0.57
CA TYR A 64 -11.15 -0.27 0.64
C TYR A 64 -12.44 0.48 0.34
N GLY A 65 -13.00 1.13 1.36
CA GLY A 65 -14.14 2.04 1.21
C GLY A 65 -13.67 3.49 1.22
N LEU A 66 -14.16 4.28 0.26
CA LEU A 66 -14.06 5.73 0.29
C LEU A 66 -15.26 6.29 1.04
N LEU A 67 -15.01 7.18 2.01
CA LEU A 67 -16.03 7.95 2.72
C LEU A 67 -15.72 9.44 2.54
N CYS A 68 -16.66 10.18 1.96
CA CYS A 68 -16.57 11.62 1.79
C CYS A 68 -17.74 12.29 2.52
N ALA A 69 -17.48 13.42 3.17
CA ALA A 69 -18.50 14.24 3.82
C ALA A 69 -18.06 15.70 3.84
N LEU A 70 -19.02 16.61 3.85
CA LEU A 70 -18.79 18.03 4.04
C LEU A 70 -18.87 18.39 5.52
N LYS A 71 -17.90 19.18 5.97
CA LYS A 71 -17.90 19.74 7.31
C LYS A 71 -18.64 21.08 7.28
N THR A 72 -19.72 21.15 8.04
CA THR A 72 -20.51 22.36 8.28
C THR A 72 -20.15 23.03 9.60
#